data_AF-A0A4R0GPW9-F1
#
_entry.id   AF-A0A4R0GPW9-F1
#
_cell.length_a   1.000
_cell.length_b   1.000
_cell.length_c   1.000
_cell.angle_alpha   90.00
_cell.angle_beta   90.00
_cell.angle_gamma   90.00
#
_symmetry.space_group_name_H-M   'P 1'
#
loop_
_entity.id
_entity.type
_entity.pdbx_description
1 polymer ?
#
loop_
_entity_poly.entity_id
_entity_poly.type
_entity_poly.pdbx_seq_one_letter_code
_entity_poly.pdbx_strand_id
1 'polypeptide(L)'
;MTAIDEGRELQGWIADDSTFGARLALIRQRMKWGNVKEAAEACGLPTESWRTWERDGVTPRKIVEIAATISERTGCDYGWLLAGRRLSTNANAATVG
;
A
#
# COMPACT_ATOMS: atom_id res chain seq x y z
N MET A 1 -4.23 47.20 8.60
CA MET A 1 -4.06 46.24 9.69
C MET A 1 -5.06 45.12 9.47
N THR A 2 -4.68 44.09 8.72
CA THR A 2 -5.46 42.86 8.59
C THR A 2 -4.45 41.75 8.84
N ALA A 3 -4.68 41.03 9.93
CA ALA A 3 -3.79 39.98 10.41
C ALA A 3 -3.64 38.91 9.33
N ILE A 4 -2.42 38.82 8.85
CA ILE A 4 -1.79 37.65 8.26
C ILE A 4 -2.29 36.36 8.94
N ASP A 5 -3.06 35.58 8.19
CA ASP A 5 -3.34 34.16 8.44
C ASP A 5 -2.07 33.34 8.12
N GLU A 6 -0.95 33.69 8.76
CA GLU A 6 0.41 33.23 8.43
C GLU A 6 0.78 31.87 9.06
N GLY A 7 -0.22 31.08 9.45
CA GLY A 7 0.01 29.86 10.25
C GLY A 7 -0.14 28.53 9.51
N ARG A 8 -0.84 28.48 8.37
CA ARG A 8 -1.40 27.20 7.89
C ARG A 8 -0.86 26.65 6.56
N GLU A 9 0.05 27.33 5.87
CA GLU A 9 0.45 26.93 4.50
C GLU A 9 1.93 26.58 4.29
N LEU A 10 2.74 26.47 5.36
CA LEU A 10 4.17 26.12 5.23
C LEU A 10 4.53 24.67 5.60
N GLN A 11 3.55 23.83 5.92
CA GLN A 11 3.84 22.41 6.10
C GLN A 11 3.86 21.72 4.74
N GLY A 12 5.07 21.62 4.16
CA GLY A 12 5.31 20.77 3.00
C GLY A 12 4.84 19.33 3.26
N TRP A 13 4.42 18.64 2.20
CA TRP A 13 3.95 17.26 2.30
C TRP A 13 5.05 16.33 2.86
N ILE A 14 4.69 15.52 3.85
CA ILE A 14 5.53 14.44 4.37
C ILE A 14 5.15 13.15 3.63
N ALA A 15 6.12 12.51 3.01
CA ALA A 15 5.89 11.22 2.36
C ALA A 15 5.50 10.15 3.39
N ASP A 16 4.45 9.39 3.08
CA ASP A 16 3.97 8.29 3.89
C ASP A 16 3.44 7.14 3.00
N ASP A 17 2.99 6.08 3.66
CA ASP A 17 2.42 4.88 3.05
C ASP A 17 0.91 4.77 3.30
N SER A 18 0.22 5.89 3.55
CA SER A 18 -1.19 5.92 3.97
C SER A 18 -2.14 5.32 2.93
N THR A 19 -1.81 5.43 1.64
CA THR A 19 -2.61 4.89 0.54
C THR A 19 -2.16 3.49 0.11
N PHE A 20 -3.10 2.69 -0.40
CA PHE A 20 -2.78 1.38 -0.98
C PHE A 20 -1.76 1.53 -2.13
N GLY A 21 -1.91 2.57 -2.95
CA GLY A 21 -0.99 2.87 -4.04
C GLY A 21 0.43 3.18 -3.59
N ALA A 22 0.60 3.98 -2.53
CA ALA A 22 1.92 4.26 -1.95
C ALA A 22 2.61 2.97 -1.46
N ARG A 23 1.85 2.06 -0.84
CA ARG A 23 2.37 0.74 -0.44
C ARG A 23 2.76 -0.12 -1.63
N LEU A 24 2.00 -0.11 -2.72
CA LEU A 24 2.39 -0.79 -3.96
C LEU A 24 3.69 -0.24 -4.55
N ALA A 25 3.88 1.08 -4.55
CA ALA A 25 5.10 1.70 -5.03
C ALA A 25 6.33 1.26 -4.21
N LEU A 26 6.21 1.18 -2.88
CA LEU A 26 7.25 0.65 -2.00
C LEU A 26 7.57 -0.82 -2.29
N ILE A 27 6.54 -1.67 -2.47
CA ILE A 27 6.73 -3.07 -2.86
C ILE A 27 7.48 -3.16 -4.19
N ARG A 28 7.04 -2.40 -5.20
CA ARG A 28 7.65 -2.39 -6.54
C ARG A 28 9.12 -2.01 -6.49
N GLN A 29 9.46 -0.97 -5.72
CA GLN A 29 10.83 -0.54 -5.49
C GLN A 29 11.65 -1.61 -4.75
N ARG A 30 11.09 -2.25 -3.71
CA ARG A 30 11.73 -3.35 -2.96
C ARG A 30 11.99 -4.59 -3.81
N MET A 31 11.12 -4.87 -4.77
CA MET A 31 11.23 -6.00 -5.70
C MET A 31 12.11 -5.71 -6.93
N LYS A 32 12.57 -4.45 -7.09
CA LYS A 32 13.37 -3.98 -8.24
C LYS A 32 12.65 -4.08 -9.59
N TRP A 33 11.33 -3.98 -9.59
CA TRP A 33 10.55 -3.89 -10.82
C TRP A 33 10.58 -2.46 -11.36
N GLY A 34 11.02 -2.30 -12.60
CA GLY A 34 11.28 -1.00 -13.22
C GLY A 34 10.00 -0.21 -13.54
N ASN A 35 8.85 -0.90 -13.64
CA ASN A 35 7.58 -0.30 -14.03
C ASN A 35 6.36 -1.09 -13.50
N VAL A 36 5.17 -0.52 -13.64
CA VAL A 36 3.90 -1.12 -13.20
C VAL A 36 3.54 -2.40 -13.96
N LYS A 37 3.98 -2.55 -15.21
CA LYS A 37 3.69 -3.74 -16.03
C LYS A 37 4.41 -4.97 -15.47
N GLU A 38 5.70 -4.85 -15.17
CA GLU A 38 6.48 -5.91 -14.53
C GLU A 38 5.88 -6.34 -13.19
N ALA A 39 5.44 -5.38 -12.38
CA ALA A 39 4.82 -5.66 -11.09
C ALA A 39 3.50 -6.42 -11.22
N ALA A 40 2.65 -5.97 -12.14
CA ALA A 40 1.37 -6.60 -12.43
C ALA A 40 1.55 -8.02 -12.98
N GLU A 41 2.43 -8.20 -13.96
CA GLU A 41 2.76 -9.51 -14.55
C GLU A 41 3.34 -10.47 -13.50
N ALA A 42 4.26 -9.99 -12.66
CA ALA A 42 4.84 -10.78 -11.60
C ALA A 42 3.80 -11.26 -10.58
N CYS A 43 2.74 -10.49 -10.34
CA CYS A 43 1.65 -10.84 -9.41
C CYS A 43 0.44 -11.49 -10.09
N GLY A 44 0.46 -11.68 -11.41
CA GLY A 44 -0.69 -12.22 -12.16
C GLY A 44 -1.92 -11.29 -12.15
N LEU A 45 -1.71 -9.97 -12.09
CA LEU A 45 -2.77 -8.96 -12.01
C LEU A 45 -2.83 -8.11 -13.31
N PRO A 46 -3.96 -7.49 -13.64
CA PRO A 46 -4.05 -6.62 -14.82
C PRO A 46 -3.21 -5.35 -14.66
N THR A 47 -2.39 -5.04 -15.66
CA THR A 47 -1.50 -3.85 -15.67
C THR A 47 -2.25 -2.53 -15.47
N GLU A 48 -3.40 -2.35 -16.15
CA GLU A 48 -4.20 -1.13 -15.98
C GLU A 48 -4.77 -1.02 -14.57
N SER A 49 -5.17 -2.14 -13.95
CA SER A 49 -5.63 -2.13 -12.57
C SER A 49 -4.51 -1.70 -11.63
N TRP A 50 -3.32 -2.29 -11.76
CA TRP A 50 -2.14 -1.88 -10.97
C TRP A 50 -1.85 -0.39 -11.11
N ARG A 51 -1.84 0.13 -12.35
CA ARG A 51 -1.63 1.55 -12.64
C ARG A 51 -2.66 2.44 -11.95
N THR A 52 -3.96 2.09 -12.02
CA THR A 52 -5.00 2.88 -11.35
C THR A 52 -4.87 2.88 -9.83
N TRP A 53 -4.39 1.78 -9.22
CA TRP A 53 -4.20 1.71 -7.78
C TRP A 53 -2.96 2.48 -7.32
N GLU A 54 -1.82 2.27 -7.99
CA GLU A 54 -0.53 2.86 -7.61
C GLU A 54 -0.47 4.36 -7.91
N ARG A 55 -0.86 4.74 -9.13
CA ARG A 55 -0.70 6.12 -9.63
C ARG A 55 -1.93 6.97 -9.37
N ASP A 56 -3.13 6.43 -9.62
CA ASP A 56 -4.37 7.21 -9.55
C ASP A 56 -5.04 7.12 -8.15
N GLY A 57 -4.47 6.32 -7.23
CA GLY A 57 -4.94 6.19 -5.85
C GLY A 57 -6.28 5.45 -5.71
N VAL A 58 -6.73 4.75 -6.75
CA VAL A 58 -8.01 4.03 -6.73
C VAL A 58 -7.92 2.83 -5.79
N THR A 59 -8.91 2.66 -4.92
CA THR A 59 -8.99 1.48 -4.06
C THR A 59 -9.51 0.27 -4.86
N PRO A 60 -8.84 -0.89 -4.81
CA PRO A 60 -9.33 -2.08 -5.49
C PRO A 60 -10.65 -2.57 -4.89
N ARG A 61 -11.61 -2.97 -5.74
CA ARG A 61 -12.91 -3.52 -5.28
C ARG A 61 -12.73 -4.78 -4.42
N LYS A 62 -11.74 -5.61 -4.74
CA LYS A 62 -11.40 -6.86 -4.07
C LYS A 62 -10.08 -6.74 -3.30
N ILE A 63 -9.89 -5.64 -2.57
CA ILE A 63 -8.61 -5.31 -1.93
C ILE A 63 -8.07 -6.44 -1.03
N VAL A 64 -8.95 -7.19 -0.35
CA VAL A 64 -8.58 -8.34 0.49
C VAL A 64 -7.92 -9.45 -0.34
N GLU A 65 -8.55 -9.87 -1.43
CA GLU A 65 -8.01 -10.90 -2.34
C GLU A 65 -6.71 -10.41 -2.99
N ILE A 66 -6.68 -9.17 -3.46
CA ILE A 66 -5.53 -8.58 -4.15
C ILE A 66 -4.33 -8.43 -3.21
N ALA A 67 -4.55 -7.95 -1.98
CA ALA A 67 -3.49 -7.83 -0.99
C ALA A 67 -2.92 -9.21 -0.61
N ALA A 68 -3.76 -10.25 -0.53
CA ALA A 68 -3.30 -11.61 -0.29
C ALA A 68 -2.40 -12.11 -1.43
N THR A 69 -2.85 -11.98 -2.69
CA THR A 69 -2.07 -12.37 -3.88
C THR A 69 -0.70 -11.68 -3.93
N ILE A 70 -0.67 -10.36 -3.69
CA ILE A 70 0.59 -9.60 -3.72
C ILE A 70 1.48 -9.98 -2.53
N SER A 71 0.91 -10.15 -1.32
CA SER A 71 1.65 -10.56 -0.13
C SER A 71 2.32 -11.92 -0.33
N GLU A 72 1.58 -12.91 -0.81
CA GLU A 72 2.11 -14.25 -1.12
C GLU A 72 3.24 -14.20 -2.15
N ARG A 73 3.09 -13.38 -3.19
CA ARG A 73 4.10 -13.27 -4.25
C ARG A 73 5.38 -12.56 -3.79
N THR A 74 5.27 -11.58 -2.90
CA THR A 74 6.36 -10.66 -2.57
C THR A 74 6.99 -10.90 -1.21
N GLY A 75 6.31 -11.66 -0.34
CA GLY A 75 6.66 -11.79 1.07
C GLY A 75 6.37 -10.52 1.89
N CYS A 76 5.65 -9.55 1.32
CA CYS A 76 5.22 -8.35 2.04
C CYS A 76 4.19 -8.70 3.11
N ASP A 77 4.21 -8.02 4.25
CA ASP A 77 3.22 -8.23 5.32
C ASP A 77 1.81 -7.88 4.81
N TYR A 78 0.91 -8.88 4.86
CA TYR A 78 -0.47 -8.75 4.40
C TYR A 78 -1.21 -7.61 5.11
N GLY A 79 -1.07 -7.53 6.43
CA GLY A 79 -1.76 -6.53 7.24
C GLY A 79 -1.33 -5.12 6.87
N TRP A 80 -0.03 -4.90 6.73
CA TRP A 80 0.55 -3.63 6.33
C TRP A 80 0.08 -3.24 4.93
N LEU A 81 0.15 -4.15 3.94
CA LEU A 81 -0.31 -3.84 2.59
C LEU A 81 -1.81 -3.48 2.56
N LEU A 82 -2.64 -4.26 3.27
CA LEU A 82 -4.09 -4.03 3.31
C LEU A 82 -4.45 -2.73 4.04
N ALA A 83 -3.89 -2.51 5.22
CA ALA A 83 -4.42 -1.55 6.21
C ALA A 83 -3.41 -0.51 6.72
N GLY A 84 -2.18 -0.47 6.17
CA GLY A 84 -1.11 0.44 6.60
C GLY A 84 -0.53 0.12 7.98
N ARG A 85 -0.88 -1.03 8.56
CA ARG A 85 -0.40 -1.47 9.88
C ARG A 85 -0.32 -2.98 9.93
N ARG A 86 0.69 -3.52 10.63
CA ARG A 86 0.77 -4.97 10.85
C ARG A 86 -0.46 -5.42 11.63
N LEU A 87 -1.14 -6.44 11.12
CA LEU A 87 -2.22 -7.08 11.87
C LEU A 87 -1.56 -7.99 12.90
N SER A 88 -1.64 -7.61 14.18
CA SER A 88 -1.22 -8.49 15.26
C SER A 88 -2.13 -9.71 15.29
N THR A 89 -1.55 -10.91 15.20
CA THR A 89 -2.26 -12.13 15.55
C THR A 89 -2.54 -12.10 17.05
N ASN A 90 -3.79 -12.18 17.48
CA ASN A 90 -4.12 -12.29 18.91
C ASN A 90 -3.51 -13.59 19.46
N ALA A 91 -2.45 -13.47 20.27
CA ALA A 91 -1.67 -14.58 20.81
C ALA A 91 -2.40 -15.48 21.83
N ASN A 92 -3.72 -15.35 22.01
CA ASN A 92 -4.49 -16.12 22.99
C ASN A 92 -5.07 -17.45 22.46
N ALA A 93 -4.78 -17.82 21.20
CA ALA A 93 -5.23 -19.09 20.63
C ALA A 93 -4.25 -20.26 20.88
N ALA A 94 -3.07 -20.01 21.47
CA ALA A 94 -1.99 -20.99 21.59
C ALA A 94 -1.82 -21.61 23.00
N THR A 95 -2.76 -21.42 23.93
CA THR A 95 -2.65 -21.93 25.32
C THR A 95 -3.79 -22.88 25.72
N VAL A 96 -4.41 -23.56 24.77
CA VAL A 96 -5.28 -24.70 25.07
C VAL A 96 -4.62 -25.96 24.52
N GLY A 97 -3.73 -26.52 25.33
CA GLY A 97 -3.02 -27.78 25.13
C GLY A 97 -2.57 -28.32 26.46
#